data_AF-A0A7G8HAJ2-F1
#
_entry.id   AF-A0A7G8HAJ2-F1
#
_cell.length_a   1.000
_cell.length_b   1.000
_cell.length_c   1.000
_cell.angle_alpha   90.00
_cell.angle_beta   90.00
_cell.angle_gamma   90.00
#
_symmetry.space_group_name_H-M   'P 1'
#
loop_
_entity.id
_entity.type
_entity.pdbx_description
1 polymer ?
#
loop_
_entity_poly.entity_id
_entity_poly.type
_entity_poly.pdbx_seq_one_letter_code
_entity_poly.pdbx_strand_id
1 'polypeptide(L)'
;MLIDQMEQALQAPVMEAVIALSERVQTLQDNPAGRIYTAYRAIDQTLNLGYCDNIEAISEQLSHCDFVVLASRRGTRREQRLLLLTLKEIGIKSSYSENCFSASTNTLSHLRHLGWPLGSLKQRVNSTNMRKRFNCDR
;
A
#
# COMPACT_ATOMS: atom_id res chain seq x y z
N MET A 1 -5.80 -1.77 42.19
CA MET A 1 -5.22 -0.43 41.95
C MET A 1 -4.37 -0.36 40.68
N LEU A 2 -3.25 -1.08 40.55
CA LEU A 2 -2.41 -0.96 39.33
C LEU A 2 -3.10 -1.54 38.08
N ILE A 3 -3.80 -2.67 38.23
CA ILE A 3 -4.59 -3.28 37.14
C ILE A 3 -5.74 -2.35 36.72
N ASP A 4 -6.49 -1.78 37.66
CA ASP A 4 -7.60 -0.86 37.35
C ASP A 4 -7.13 0.39 36.57
N GLN A 5 -5.95 0.92 36.91
CA GLN A 5 -5.34 2.04 36.18
C GLN A 5 -4.91 1.64 34.77
N MET A 6 -4.39 0.43 34.59
CA MET A 6 -4.05 -0.10 33.26
C MET A 6 -5.31 -0.31 32.43
N GLU A 7 -6.36 -0.89 33.00
CA GLU A 7 -7.64 -1.07 32.32
C GLU A 7 -8.23 0.27 31.87
N GLN A 8 -8.24 1.27 32.75
CA GLN A 8 -8.73 2.61 32.43
C GLN A 8 -7.89 3.29 31.33
N ALA A 9 -6.57 3.13 31.36
CA ALA A 9 -5.69 3.66 30.31
C ALA A 9 -5.88 2.95 28.96
N LEU A 10 -6.24 1.66 28.96
CA LEU A 10 -6.49 0.87 27.76
C LEU A 10 -7.89 1.10 27.17
N GLN A 11 -8.85 1.62 27.93
CA GLN A 11 -10.20 1.89 27.43
C GLN A 11 -10.18 2.81 26.20
N ALA A 12 -9.45 3.93 26.26
CA ALA A 12 -9.37 4.88 25.15
C ALA A 12 -8.78 4.26 23.86
N PRO A 13 -7.57 3.65 23.85
CA PRO A 13 -7.01 3.07 22.63
C PRO A 13 -7.82 1.88 22.11
N VAL A 14 -8.46 1.10 22.99
CA VAL A 14 -9.36 0.01 22.55
C VAL A 14 -10.61 0.57 21.89
N MET A 15 -11.23 1.60 22.47
CA MET A 15 -12.42 2.24 21.90
C MET A 15 -12.11 2.85 20.53
N GLU A 16 -10.99 3.55 20.39
CA GLU A 16 -10.53 4.11 19.11
C GLU A 16 -10.34 3.02 18.03
N ALA A 17 -9.77 1.87 18.40
CA ALA A 17 -9.62 0.74 17.49
C ALA A 17 -10.98 0.17 17.05
N VAL A 18 -11.94 0.05 17.97
CA VAL A 18 -13.31 -0.42 17.69
C VAL A 18 -14.07 0.56 16.79
N ILE A 19 -13.95 1.86 17.06
CA ILE A 19 -14.54 2.91 16.22
C ILE A 19 -13.97 2.82 14.80
N ALA A 20 -12.65 2.81 14.66
CA ALA A 20 -11.99 2.73 13.36
C ALA A 20 -12.40 1.48 12.55
N LEU A 21 -12.55 0.33 13.22
CA LEU A 21 -13.02 -0.90 12.60
C LEU A 21 -14.48 -0.78 12.14
N SER A 22 -15.33 -0.21 12.98
CA SER A 22 -16.76 -0.03 12.70
C SER A 22 -17.00 0.95 11.54
N GLU A 23 -16.32 2.10 11.55
CA GLU A 23 -16.36 3.09 10.46
C GLU A 23 -15.90 2.48 9.15
N ARG A 24 -14.83 1.67 9.18
CA ARG A 24 -14.33 0.97 8.00
C ARG A 24 -15.39 0.05 7.41
N VAL A 25 -16.08 -0.73 8.25
CA VAL A 25 -17.13 -1.65 7.80
C VAL A 25 -18.29 -0.88 7.17
N GLN A 26 -18.76 0.19 7.82
CA GLN A 26 -19.83 1.05 7.30
C GLN A 26 -19.44 1.68 5.96
N THR A 27 -18.27 2.31 5.88
CA THR A 27 -17.76 2.93 4.64
C THR A 27 -17.69 1.93 3.49
N LEU A 28 -17.26 0.69 3.78
CA LEU A 28 -17.21 -0.35 2.77
C LEU A 28 -18.60 -0.85 2.38
N GLN A 29 -19.57 -0.89 3.29
CA GLN A 29 -20.96 -1.21 2.96
C GLN A 29 -21.56 -0.15 2.04
N ASP A 30 -21.33 1.13 2.33
CA ASP A 30 -21.80 2.26 1.52
C ASP A 30 -21.11 2.32 0.14
N ASN A 31 -19.84 1.92 0.09
CA ASN A 31 -19.06 1.87 -1.15
C ASN A 31 -18.42 0.48 -1.37
N PRO A 32 -19.18 -0.47 -1.95
CA PRO A 32 -18.70 -1.84 -2.13
C PRO A 32 -17.60 -1.96 -3.20
N ALA A 33 -17.53 -1.01 -4.13
CA ALA A 33 -16.56 -1.01 -5.22
C ALA A 33 -15.21 -0.38 -4.82
N GLY A 34 -15.18 0.37 -3.70
CA GLY A 34 -13.99 1.00 -3.14
C GLY A 34 -12.82 0.03 -2.95
N ARG A 35 -11.73 0.30 -3.67
CA ARG A 35 -10.53 -0.52 -3.70
C ARG A 35 -9.29 0.32 -3.49
N ILE A 36 -8.36 -0.23 -2.74
CA ILE A 36 -6.97 0.23 -2.75
C ILE A 36 -6.16 -0.64 -3.70
N TYR A 37 -5.14 -0.07 -4.33
CA TYR A 37 -4.34 -0.76 -5.32
C TYR A 37 -2.86 -0.38 -5.25
N THR A 38 -2.04 -1.25 -5.84
CA THR A 38 -0.66 -0.96 -6.19
C THR A 38 -0.49 -1.18 -7.68
N ALA A 39 -0.01 -0.15 -8.38
CA ALA A 39 0.47 -0.26 -9.74
C ALA A 39 1.99 -0.08 -9.78
N TYR A 40 2.62 -0.65 -10.80
CA TYR A 40 4.07 -0.64 -10.96
C TYR A 40 4.44 -0.26 -12.38
N ARG A 41 5.42 0.63 -12.49
CA ARG A 41 6.05 1.01 -13.73
C ARG A 41 7.46 0.41 -13.76
N ALA A 42 7.75 -0.36 -14.81
CA ALA A 42 9.02 -1.09 -14.93
C ALA A 42 10.20 -0.20 -15.35
N ILE A 43 9.93 0.89 -16.09
CA ILE A 43 10.95 1.76 -16.70
C ILE A 43 11.84 2.41 -15.64
N ASP A 44 11.22 2.92 -14.56
CA ASP A 44 11.85 3.67 -13.46
C ASP A 44 11.76 2.94 -12.11
N GLN A 45 11.14 1.75 -12.10
CA GLN A 45 10.84 0.98 -10.89
C GLN A 45 9.99 1.77 -9.88
N THR A 46 8.99 2.51 -10.36
CA THR A 46 8.07 3.28 -9.52
C THR A 46 6.81 2.48 -9.18
N LEU A 47 6.39 2.57 -7.93
CA LEU A 47 5.10 2.11 -7.42
C LEU A 47 4.13 3.28 -7.35
N ASN A 48 2.90 3.09 -7.81
CA ASN A 48 1.79 4.00 -7.56
C ASN A 48 0.82 3.33 -6.57
N LEU A 49 0.59 3.98 -5.43
CA LEU A 49 -0.26 3.49 -4.35
C LEU A 49 -1.52 4.36 -4.28
N GLY A 50 -2.69 3.78 -4.52
CA GLY A 50 -3.90 4.56 -4.70
C GLY A 50 -5.16 3.93 -4.18
N TYR A 51 -6.23 4.72 -4.22
CA TYR A 51 -7.60 4.34 -3.98
C TYR A 51 -8.42 4.65 -5.24
N CYS A 52 -9.34 3.76 -5.60
CA CYS A 52 -10.26 3.95 -6.71
C CYS A 52 -11.61 3.30 -6.40
N ASP A 53 -12.68 3.86 -6.95
CA ASP A 53 -14.01 3.26 -6.94
C ASP A 53 -14.21 2.31 -8.14
N ASN A 54 -13.45 2.49 -9.22
CA ASN A 54 -13.44 1.64 -10.39
C ASN A 54 -12.01 1.27 -10.79
N ILE A 55 -11.65 -0.01 -10.61
CA ILE A 55 -10.31 -0.52 -10.90
C ILE A 55 -10.03 -0.66 -12.40
N GLU A 56 -11.04 -0.87 -13.23
CA GLU A 56 -10.89 -1.02 -14.68
C GLU A 56 -10.54 0.34 -15.29
N ALA A 57 -11.34 1.37 -14.96
CA ALA A 57 -11.08 2.74 -15.41
C ALA A 57 -9.71 3.27 -14.98
N ILE A 58 -9.29 3.02 -13.73
CA ILE A 58 -7.96 3.46 -13.27
C ILE A 58 -6.84 2.68 -13.95
N SER A 59 -7.06 1.39 -14.27
CA SER A 59 -6.06 0.57 -14.96
C SER A 59 -5.79 1.06 -16.38
N GLU A 60 -6.83 1.48 -17.10
CA GLU A 60 -6.70 2.10 -18.43
C GLU A 60 -5.93 3.43 -18.35
N GLN A 61 -6.31 4.30 -17.40
CA GLN A 61 -5.62 5.59 -17.18
C GLN A 61 -4.13 5.40 -16.85
N LEU A 62 -3.82 4.45 -15.97
CA LEU A 62 -2.46 4.11 -15.58
C LEU A 62 -1.67 3.49 -16.74
N SER A 63 -2.32 2.74 -17.63
CA SER A 63 -1.68 2.13 -18.80
C SER A 63 -1.10 3.16 -19.78
N HIS A 64 -1.74 4.33 -19.93
CA HIS A 64 -1.19 5.46 -20.71
C HIS A 64 0.13 6.01 -20.15
N CYS A 65 0.40 5.71 -18.89
CA CYS A 65 1.59 6.10 -18.16
C CYS A 65 2.50 4.88 -17.88
N ASP A 66 2.40 3.78 -18.64
CA ASP A 66 3.20 2.56 -18.47
C ASP A 66 3.11 1.90 -17.09
N PHE A 67 2.07 2.23 -16.31
CA PHE A 67 1.80 1.57 -15.03
C PHE A 67 0.91 0.35 -15.25
N VAL A 68 1.29 -0.75 -14.62
CA VAL A 68 0.49 -1.98 -14.59
C VAL A 68 0.00 -2.22 -13.17
N VAL A 69 -1.31 -2.37 -12.99
CA VAL A 69 -1.89 -2.73 -11.68
C VAL A 69 -1.44 -4.14 -11.31
N LEU A 70 -0.76 -4.28 -10.18
CA LEU A 70 -0.21 -5.54 -9.70
C LEU A 70 -1.15 -6.27 -8.74
N ALA A 71 -1.82 -5.50 -7.89
CA ALA A 71 -2.76 -6.02 -6.93
C ALA A 71 -3.75 -4.93 -6.53
N SER A 72 -4.95 -5.38 -6.17
CA SER A 72 -5.96 -4.56 -5.54
C SER A 72 -6.68 -5.36 -4.47
N ARG A 73 -7.21 -4.68 -3.46
CA ARG A 73 -8.12 -5.26 -2.48
C ARG A 73 -9.17 -4.24 -2.08
N ARG A 74 -10.29 -4.73 -1.53
CA ARG A 74 -11.29 -3.86 -0.92
C ARG A 74 -10.66 -3.05 0.21
N GLY A 75 -10.90 -1.75 0.20
CA GLY A 75 -10.29 -0.81 1.13
C GLY A 75 -10.89 0.57 0.96
N THR A 76 -10.63 1.46 1.92
CA THR A 76 -11.22 2.81 1.93
C THR A 76 -10.18 3.86 1.54
N ARG A 77 -10.65 5.05 1.15
CA ARG A 77 -9.76 6.21 0.94
C ARG A 77 -8.97 6.55 2.21
N ARG A 78 -9.56 6.33 3.39
CA ARG A 78 -8.88 6.52 4.68
C ARG A 78 -7.67 5.61 4.82
N GLU A 79 -7.77 4.34 4.43
CA GLU A 79 -6.62 3.41 4.46
C GLU A 79 -5.47 3.93 3.59
N GLN A 80 -5.76 4.40 2.38
CA GLN A 80 -4.75 4.98 1.49
C GLN A 80 -4.10 6.22 2.11
N ARG A 81 -4.91 7.14 2.66
CA ARG A 81 -4.38 8.35 3.32
C ARG A 81 -3.50 8.02 4.52
N LEU A 82 -3.92 7.09 5.37
CA LEU A 82 -3.14 6.65 6.53
C LEU A 82 -1.81 6.03 6.09
N LEU A 83 -1.81 5.19 5.05
CA LEU A 83 -0.58 4.64 4.49
C LEU A 83 0.39 5.75 4.08
N LEU A 84 -0.05 6.74 3.29
CA LEU A 84 0.81 7.82 2.81
C LEU A 84 1.40 8.64 3.97
N LEU A 85 0.60 8.92 5.00
CA LEU A 85 1.05 9.61 6.21
C LEU A 85 2.12 8.78 6.93
N THR A 86 1.87 7.49 7.15
CA THR A 86 2.84 6.60 7.79
C THR A 86 4.14 6.51 6.99
N LEU A 87 4.07 6.36 5.66
CA LEU A 87 5.26 6.34 4.80
C LEU A 87 6.09 7.63 4.91
N LYS A 88 5.41 8.78 4.96
CA LYS A 88 6.04 10.08 5.15
C LYS A 88 6.72 10.19 6.52
N GLU A 89 6.05 9.75 7.58
CA GLU A 89 6.56 9.78 8.96
C GLU A 89 7.79 8.87 9.14
N ILE A 90 7.84 7.71 8.49
CA ILE A 90 9.01 6.81 8.52
C ILE A 90 10.11 7.23 7.53
N GLY A 91 9.97 8.39 6.86
CA GLY A 91 11.00 8.98 6.01
C GLY A 91 11.07 8.43 4.58
N ILE A 92 10.06 7.68 4.13
CA ILE A 92 9.97 7.22 2.73
C ILE A 92 9.46 8.37 1.87
N LYS A 93 10.33 8.90 1.02
CA LYS A 93 10.01 10.01 0.13
C LYS A 93 9.22 9.55 -1.07
N SER A 94 8.19 10.32 -1.42
CA SER A 94 7.52 10.25 -2.71
C SER A 94 8.44 10.77 -3.81
N SER A 95 8.29 10.25 -5.02
CA SER A 95 9.10 10.62 -6.19
C SER A 95 8.39 11.67 -7.06
N TYR A 96 7.60 11.24 -8.04
CA TYR A 96 6.93 12.14 -9.00
C TYR A 96 5.64 12.80 -8.48
N SER A 97 4.92 12.10 -7.62
CA SER A 97 3.66 12.54 -7.02
C SER A 97 3.53 11.93 -5.63
N GLU A 98 2.62 12.44 -4.82
CA GLU A 98 2.39 11.96 -3.43
C GLU A 98 2.07 10.47 -3.34
N ASN A 99 1.58 9.88 -4.44
CA ASN A 99 1.22 8.46 -4.53
C ASN A 99 2.35 7.59 -5.12
N CYS A 100 3.43 8.19 -5.61
CA CYS A 100 4.49 7.51 -6.34
C CYS A 100 5.73 7.30 -5.46
N PHE A 101 6.18 6.06 -5.35
CA PHE A 101 7.31 5.67 -4.51
C PHE A 101 8.29 4.78 -5.28
N SER A 102 9.57 4.83 -4.93
CA SER A 102 10.54 3.87 -5.49
C SER A 102 10.25 2.45 -4.96
N ALA A 103 10.29 1.45 -5.85
CA ALA A 103 10.15 0.02 -5.54
C ALA A 103 11.40 -0.57 -4.84
N SER A 104 11.95 0.15 -3.86
CA SER A 104 13.08 -0.30 -3.05
C SER A 104 12.70 -1.46 -2.14
N THR A 105 13.68 -2.26 -1.73
CA THR A 105 13.47 -3.35 -0.76
C THR A 105 12.91 -2.84 0.56
N ASN A 106 13.34 -1.65 1.00
CA ASN A 106 12.85 -1.00 2.21
C ASN A 106 11.36 -0.64 2.08
N THR A 107 10.98 0.04 0.99
CA THR A 107 9.58 0.41 0.71
C THR A 107 8.68 -0.82 0.67
N LEU A 108 9.09 -1.86 -0.06
CA LEU A 108 8.34 -3.10 -0.19
C LEU A 108 8.21 -3.85 1.15
N SER A 109 9.22 -3.77 2.01
CA SER A 109 9.18 -4.33 3.37
C SER A 109 8.13 -3.61 4.21
N HIS A 110 8.18 -2.29 4.28
CA HIS A 110 7.20 -1.51 5.06
C HIS A 110 5.77 -1.72 4.57
N LEU A 111 5.54 -1.68 3.25
CA LEU A 111 4.22 -1.94 2.67
C LEU A 111 3.68 -3.33 3.02
N ARG A 112 4.56 -4.34 3.13
CA ARG A 112 4.16 -5.68 3.57
C ARG A 112 3.78 -5.71 5.05
N HIS A 113 4.57 -5.07 5.92
CA HIS A 113 4.25 -4.98 7.35
C HIS A 113 2.94 -4.24 7.60
N LEU A 114 2.62 -3.24 6.78
CA LEU A 114 1.37 -2.48 6.84
C LEU A 114 0.17 -3.19 6.17
N GLY A 115 0.35 -4.41 5.65
CA GLY A 115 -0.74 -5.17 5.01
C GLY A 115 -1.26 -4.56 3.70
N TRP A 116 -0.41 -3.82 2.98
CA TRP A 116 -0.77 -3.21 1.71
C TRP A 116 -0.75 -4.25 0.55
N PRO A 117 -1.69 -4.20 -0.42
CA PRO A 117 -1.74 -5.15 -1.53
C PRO A 117 -0.57 -4.97 -2.51
N LEU A 118 0.46 -5.81 -2.41
CA LEU A 118 1.64 -5.74 -3.29
C LEU A 118 1.64 -6.76 -4.45
N GLY A 119 0.76 -7.75 -4.41
CA GLY A 119 0.74 -8.83 -5.41
C GLY A 119 2.07 -9.59 -5.52
N SER A 120 2.40 -10.03 -6.73
CA SER A 120 3.55 -10.92 -7.02
C SER A 120 4.90 -10.21 -7.17
N LEU A 121 5.07 -8.98 -6.66
CA LEU A 121 6.35 -8.23 -6.73
C LEU A 121 7.58 -9.02 -6.24
N LYS A 122 7.39 -10.03 -5.39
CA LYS A 122 8.43 -10.97 -4.94
C LYS A 122 9.15 -11.69 -6.10
N GLN A 123 8.48 -11.99 -7.21
CA GLN A 123 9.10 -12.76 -8.30
C GLN A 123 9.95 -11.91 -9.24
N ARG A 124 9.64 -10.62 -9.41
CA ARG A 124 10.36 -9.75 -10.36
C ARG A 124 11.68 -9.19 -9.83
N VAL A 125 11.77 -8.87 -8.54
CA VAL A 125 13.03 -8.36 -7.94
C VAL A 125 14.08 -9.48 -7.80
N ASN A 126 13.64 -10.71 -7.53
CA ASN A 126 14.56 -11.86 -7.47
C ASN A 126 15.04 -12.30 -8.87
N SER A 127 14.20 -12.13 -9.91
CA SER A 127 14.59 -12.47 -11.29
C SER A 127 15.50 -11.43 -11.94
N THR A 128 15.41 -10.15 -11.59
CA THR A 128 16.41 -9.14 -12.01
C THR A 128 17.77 -9.38 -11.34
N ASN A 129 17.80 -9.83 -10.09
CA ASN A 129 19.04 -10.26 -9.43
C ASN A 129 19.61 -11.57 -10.00
N MET A 130 18.77 -12.48 -10.52
CA MET A 130 19.27 -13.64 -11.28
C MET A 130 19.82 -13.25 -12.65
N ARG A 131 19.20 -12.32 -13.38
CA ARG A 131 19.70 -11.88 -14.70
C ARG A 131 21.03 -11.14 -14.62
N LYS A 132 21.32 -10.41 -13.54
CA LYS A 132 22.64 -9.80 -13.30
C LYS A 132 23.73 -10.81 -12.91
N ARG A 133 23.38 -12.06 -12.56
CA ARG A 133 24.34 -13.11 -12.20
C ARG A 133 24.76 -14.00 -13.38
N PHE A 134 24.13 -13.86 -14.56
CA PHE A 134 24.43 -14.67 -15.74
C PHE A 134 25.11 -13.90 -16.89
N ASN A 135 25.62 -12.69 -16.64
CA ASN A 135 26.55 -12.05 -17.57
C ASN A 135 27.90 -11.85 -16.86
N CYS A 136 28.64 -12.95 -16.74
CA CYS A 136 30.08 -12.95 -16.59
C CYS A 136 30.62 -14.02 -17.55
N ASP A 137 31.40 -13.55 -18.51
CA ASP A 137 32.38 -14.27 -19.34
C ASP A 137 31.88 -15.39 -20.28
N ARG A 138 31.67 -15.02 -21.55
CA ARG A 138 32.60 -15.34 -22.65
C ARG A 138 32.29 -14.56 -23.92
#